data_AF-A0A0K8RRU1-F1
#
_entry.id   AF-A0A0K8RRU1-F1
#
_cell.length_a   1.000
_cell.length_b   1.000
_cell.length_c   1.000
_cell.angle_alpha   90.00
_cell.angle_beta   90.00
_cell.angle_gamma   90.00
#
_symmetry.space_group_name_H-M   'P 1'
#
loop_
_entity.id
_entity.type
_entity.pdbx_description
1 polymer ?
#
loop_
_entity_poly.entity_id
_entity_poly.type
_entity_poly.pdbx_seq_one_letter_code
_entity_poly.pdbx_strand_id
1 'polypeptide(L)'
;MTLDDLQIHMSSAESVVVPTISTTYRGRTVHTPPLPSQGAILLEGLNIMEEFDVQSFKSDPGQFYHLLIEALRLAFVDGLSVISDPSFASTDKMINKEYGKKKRCIIDVKKAMVSCAPDGLPTLRQGGTATMATADAQGNACCFISSLGTPCG
;
A
#
# COMPACT_ATOMS: atom_id res chain seq x y z
N MET A 1 -25.22 -3.93 14.22
CA MET A 1 -24.42 -3.77 15.44
C MET A 1 -25.36 -3.78 16.62
N THR A 2 -25.22 -4.78 17.48
CA THR A 2 -25.94 -4.96 18.73
C THR A 2 -25.02 -4.60 19.91
N LEU A 3 -25.58 -4.52 21.13
CA LEU A 3 -24.76 -4.35 22.33
C LEU A 3 -23.84 -5.56 22.57
N ASP A 4 -24.33 -6.76 22.22
CA ASP A 4 -23.54 -7.99 22.29
C ASP A 4 -22.35 -7.92 21.34
N ASP A 5 -22.53 -7.40 20.11
CA ASP A 5 -21.42 -7.20 19.16
C ASP A 5 -20.32 -6.30 19.76
N LEU A 6 -20.72 -5.21 20.43
CA LEU A 6 -19.78 -4.29 21.06
C LEU A 6 -19.09 -4.92 22.28
N GLN A 7 -19.84 -5.64 23.11
CA GLN A 7 -19.29 -6.32 24.28
C GLN A 7 -18.29 -7.41 23.86
N ILE A 8 -18.62 -8.17 22.82
CA ILE A 8 -17.72 -9.17 22.23
C ILE A 8 -16.45 -8.47 21.75
N HIS A 9 -16.57 -7.39 20.96
CA HIS A 9 -15.42 -6.64 20.47
C HIS A 9 -14.55 -6.09 21.62
N MET A 10 -15.14 -5.47 22.64
CA MET A 10 -14.41 -4.94 23.79
C MET A 10 -13.76 -6.04 24.63
N SER A 11 -14.37 -7.21 24.72
CA SER A 11 -13.81 -8.37 25.44
C SER A 11 -12.68 -9.05 24.69
N SER A 12 -12.66 -8.96 23.35
CA SER A 12 -11.58 -9.46 22.50
C SER A 12 -10.51 -8.40 22.18
N ALA A 13 -10.73 -7.14 22.57
CA ALA A 13 -9.91 -5.97 22.26
C ALA A 13 -8.58 -5.88 23.02
N GLU A 14 -7.85 -6.99 23.18
CA GLU A 14 -6.40 -6.84 23.31
C GLU A 14 -5.88 -6.26 21.99
N SER A 15 -5.09 -5.18 22.10
CA SER A 15 -4.43 -4.59 20.94
C SER A 15 -3.48 -5.61 20.35
N VAL A 16 -3.90 -6.29 19.27
CA VAL A 16 -3.09 -7.31 18.62
C VAL A 16 -1.88 -6.63 18.00
N VAL A 17 -0.72 -6.81 18.63
CA VAL A 17 0.55 -6.34 18.08
C VAL A 17 0.98 -7.32 17.01
N VAL A 18 0.87 -6.89 15.75
CA VAL A 18 1.29 -7.66 14.58
C VAL A 18 2.59 -7.12 14.01
N PRO A 19 3.48 -7.99 13.49
CA PRO A 19 4.67 -7.55 12.79
C PRO A 19 4.31 -6.78 11.52
N THR A 20 5.13 -5.78 11.17
CA THR A 20 4.98 -5.04 9.91
C THR A 20 5.35 -5.92 8.71
N ILE A 21 4.71 -5.67 7.57
CA ILE A 21 5.27 -6.08 6.28
C ILE A 21 6.29 -5.05 5.81
N SER A 22 7.25 -5.47 5.00
CA SER A 22 8.31 -4.56 4.54
C SER A 22 8.91 -4.97 3.20
N THR A 23 9.59 -4.02 2.58
CA THR A 23 10.47 -4.26 1.43
C THR A 23 11.70 -3.37 1.52
N THR A 24 12.77 -3.73 0.82
CA THR A 24 13.90 -2.82 0.61
C THR A 24 13.60 -1.88 -0.55
N TYR A 25 14.13 -0.67 -0.54
CA TYR A 25 14.07 0.22 -1.70
C TYR A 25 15.30 1.10 -1.68
N ARG A 26 16.22 0.88 -2.62
CA ARG A 26 17.44 1.69 -2.81
C ARG A 26 18.22 1.94 -1.51
N GLY A 27 18.52 0.87 -0.77
CA GLY A 27 19.32 0.91 0.45
C GLY A 27 18.55 1.30 1.72
N ARG A 28 17.22 1.45 1.66
CA ARG A 28 16.35 1.67 2.83
C ARG A 28 15.36 0.53 2.98
N THR A 29 14.93 0.25 4.21
CA THR A 29 13.80 -0.65 4.46
C THR A 29 12.55 0.18 4.69
N VAL A 30 11.47 -0.15 3.99
CA VAL A 30 10.18 0.53 4.10
C VAL A 30 9.20 -0.43 4.78
N HIS A 31 8.63 0.01 5.89
CA HIS A 31 7.68 -0.76 6.70
C HIS A 31 6.27 -0.21 6.54
N THR A 32 5.30 -1.10 6.46
CA THR A 32 3.88 -0.75 6.48
C THR A 32 3.09 -1.76 7.33
N PRO A 33 1.90 -1.38 7.86
CA PRO A 33 1.04 -2.33 8.55
C PRO A 33 0.59 -3.46 7.61
N PRO A 34 0.45 -4.70 8.12
CA PRO A 34 -0.07 -5.82 7.34
C PRO A 34 -1.57 -5.67 7.05
N LEU A 35 -2.18 -6.69 6.42
CA LEU A 35 -3.63 -6.79 6.30
C LEU A 35 -4.32 -6.58 7.66
N PRO A 36 -5.49 -5.90 7.69
CA PRO A 36 -6.30 -5.47 6.55
C PRO A 36 -5.88 -4.12 5.92
N SER A 37 -4.73 -3.55 6.33
CA SER A 37 -4.25 -2.28 5.78
C SER A 37 -3.80 -2.39 4.33
N GLN A 38 -3.81 -1.27 3.61
CA GLN A 38 -3.45 -1.19 2.19
C GLN A 38 -1.95 -0.97 1.93
N GLY A 39 -1.11 -1.11 2.97
CA GLY A 39 0.33 -0.88 2.91
C GLY A 39 1.07 -1.68 1.84
N ALA A 40 0.56 -2.86 1.47
CA ALA A 40 1.16 -3.71 0.44
C ALA A 40 1.17 -3.08 -0.96
N ILE A 41 0.20 -2.21 -1.29
CA ILE A 41 0.16 -1.49 -2.58
C ILE A 41 1.40 -0.60 -2.73
N LEU A 42 1.78 0.12 -1.66
CA LEU A 42 2.98 0.95 -1.65
C LEU A 42 4.23 0.09 -1.87
N LEU A 43 4.34 -1.03 -1.15
CA LEU A 43 5.51 -1.90 -1.23
C LEU A 43 5.67 -2.53 -2.62
N GLU A 44 4.57 -2.97 -3.25
CA GLU A 44 4.60 -3.48 -4.62
C GLU A 44 4.99 -2.39 -5.61
N GLY A 45 4.41 -1.18 -5.51
CA GLY A 45 4.78 -0.05 -6.35
C GLY A 45 6.27 0.30 -6.25
N LEU A 46 6.82 0.28 -5.04
CA LEU A 46 8.26 0.45 -4.82
C LEU A 46 9.09 -0.67 -5.46
N ASN A 47 8.66 -1.93 -5.34
CA ASN A 47 9.33 -3.07 -5.97
C ASN A 47 9.35 -2.95 -7.51
N ILE A 48 8.26 -2.49 -8.11
CA ILE A 48 8.19 -2.23 -9.56
C ILE A 48 9.15 -1.10 -9.96
N MET A 49 9.22 -0.04 -9.14
CA MET A 49 10.02 1.16 -9.39
C MET A 49 11.51 1.02 -9.03
N GLU A 50 11.93 -0.09 -8.43
CA GLU A 50 13.28 -0.23 -7.86
C GLU A 50 14.37 -0.23 -8.94
N GLU A 51 14.12 -0.89 -10.07
CA GLU A 51 15.10 -1.05 -11.15
C GLU A 51 15.09 0.07 -12.20
N PHE A 52 14.13 1.01 -12.15
CA PHE A 52 14.17 2.17 -13.05
C PHE A 52 15.26 3.17 -12.61
N ASP A 53 15.91 3.87 -13.52
CA ASP A 53 16.88 4.90 -13.14
C ASP A 53 16.18 6.21 -12.76
N VAL A 54 15.70 6.28 -11.52
CA VAL A 54 15.01 7.47 -11.01
C VAL A 54 15.91 8.71 -10.92
N GLN A 55 17.24 8.56 -10.87
CA GLN A 55 18.15 9.71 -10.85
C GLN A 55 18.20 10.39 -12.23
N SER A 56 18.15 9.61 -13.31
CA SER A 56 18.06 10.14 -14.68
C SER A 56 16.78 10.94 -14.93
N PHE A 57 15.71 10.70 -14.17
CA PHE A 57 14.45 11.41 -14.36
C PHE A 57 14.42 12.83 -13.79
N LYS A 58 15.47 13.28 -13.09
CA LYS A 58 15.59 14.70 -12.70
C LYS A 58 15.58 15.63 -13.91
N SER A 59 16.06 15.17 -15.06
CA SER A 59 16.01 15.90 -16.33
C SER A 59 14.72 15.66 -17.14
N ASP A 60 13.91 14.66 -16.79
CA ASP A 60 12.64 14.36 -17.46
C ASP A 60 11.57 13.93 -16.42
N PRO A 61 10.90 14.91 -15.79
CA PRO A 61 9.84 14.62 -14.82
C PRO A 61 8.62 13.96 -15.46
N GLY A 62 8.39 14.13 -16.77
CA GLY A 62 7.28 13.51 -17.48
C GLY A 62 7.43 11.99 -17.50
N GLN A 63 8.64 11.51 -17.83
CA GLN A 63 8.96 10.09 -17.79
C GLN A 63 8.85 9.51 -16.37
N PHE A 64 9.27 10.26 -15.33
CA PHE A 64 9.09 9.84 -13.94
C PHE A 64 7.62 9.61 -13.61
N TYR A 65 6.75 10.61 -13.87
CA TYR A 65 5.33 10.50 -13.54
C TYR A 65 4.66 9.40 -14.34
N HIS A 66 5.00 9.23 -15.62
CA HIS A 66 4.49 8.12 -16.44
C HIS A 66 4.78 6.76 -15.78
N LEU A 67 6.04 6.49 -15.44
CA LEU A 67 6.43 5.23 -14.82
C LEU A 67 5.82 5.05 -13.43
N LEU A 68 5.77 6.11 -12.61
CA LEU A 68 5.16 6.07 -11.29
C LEU A 68 3.66 5.75 -11.37
N ILE A 69 2.94 6.40 -12.29
CA ILE A 69 1.51 6.16 -12.51
C ILE A 69 1.28 4.72 -12.97
N GLU A 70 2.03 4.22 -13.95
CA GLU A 70 1.86 2.85 -14.45
C GLU A 70 2.20 1.80 -13.38
N ALA A 71 3.25 2.04 -12.57
CA ALA A 71 3.60 1.16 -11.46
C ALA A 71 2.50 1.14 -10.38
N LEU A 72 1.99 2.31 -9.99
CA LEU A 72 0.91 2.39 -9.01
C LEU A 72 -0.39 1.78 -9.55
N ARG A 73 -0.72 1.98 -10.83
CA ARG A 73 -1.89 1.35 -11.46
C ARG A 73 -1.84 -0.18 -11.32
N LEU A 74 -0.69 -0.81 -11.60
CA LEU A 74 -0.53 -2.25 -11.44
C LEU A 74 -0.68 -2.70 -9.99
N ALA A 75 -0.04 -1.98 -9.06
CA ALA A 75 -0.12 -2.30 -7.62
C ALA A 75 -1.53 -2.11 -7.05
N PHE A 76 -2.26 -1.08 -7.50
CA PHE A 76 -3.65 -0.86 -7.11
C PHE A 76 -4.57 -1.96 -7.63
N VAL A 77 -4.38 -2.45 -8.86
CA VAL A 77 -5.18 -3.56 -9.39
C VAL A 77 -5.03 -4.81 -8.52
N ASP A 78 -3.80 -5.16 -8.15
CA ASP A 78 -3.55 -6.32 -7.29
C ASP A 78 -4.09 -6.11 -5.88
N GLY A 79 -3.86 -4.92 -5.31
CA GLY A 79 -4.36 -4.56 -4.00
C GLY A 79 -5.88 -4.60 -3.90
N LEU A 80 -6.59 -3.99 -4.86
CA LEU A 80 -8.06 -3.99 -4.90
C LEU A 80 -8.65 -5.39 -5.14
N SER A 81 -7.85 -6.33 -5.64
CA SER A 81 -8.27 -7.72 -5.87
C SER A 81 -8.08 -8.62 -4.65
N VAL A 82 -7.13 -8.31 -3.75
CA VAL A 82 -6.71 -9.23 -2.67
C VAL A 82 -6.84 -8.65 -1.26
N ILE A 83 -6.71 -7.34 -1.08
CA ILE A 83 -6.66 -6.73 0.25
C ILE A 83 -8.02 -6.84 0.91
N SER A 84 -8.06 -7.63 1.97
CA SER A 84 -9.25 -7.95 2.76
C SER A 84 -8.82 -8.47 4.13
N ASP A 85 -9.74 -9.05 4.89
CA ASP A 85 -9.44 -9.62 6.20
C ASP A 85 -8.32 -10.68 6.10
N PRO A 86 -7.29 -10.62 6.98
CA PRO A 86 -6.14 -11.53 6.94
C PRO A 86 -6.49 -13.01 7.09
N SER A 87 -7.68 -13.34 7.59
CA SER A 87 -8.17 -14.72 7.69
C SER A 87 -8.52 -15.32 6.31
N PHE A 88 -8.72 -14.48 5.29
CA PHE A 88 -9.19 -14.89 3.96
C PHE A 88 -8.21 -14.55 2.84
N ALA A 89 -7.19 -13.71 3.09
CA ALA A 89 -6.27 -13.24 2.07
C ALA A 89 -4.83 -13.12 2.56
N SER A 90 -3.90 -13.11 1.60
CA SER A 90 -2.47 -12.84 1.84
C SER A 90 -1.93 -11.86 0.78
N THR A 91 -1.00 -11.01 1.22
CA THR A 91 -0.29 -10.04 0.36
C THR A 91 1.17 -10.44 0.09
N ASP A 92 1.58 -11.65 0.46
CA ASP A 92 2.98 -12.13 0.33
C ASP A 92 3.49 -12.04 -1.11
N LYS A 93 2.59 -12.28 -2.07
CA LYS A 93 2.89 -12.16 -3.50
C LYS A 93 3.20 -10.72 -3.91
N MET A 94 2.46 -9.74 -3.40
CA MET A 94 2.63 -8.31 -3.73
C MET A 94 3.97 -7.77 -3.23
N ILE A 95 4.40 -8.19 -2.03
CA ILE A 95 5.66 -7.75 -1.43
C ILE A 95 6.89 -8.50 -1.97
N ASN A 96 6.68 -9.53 -2.80
CA ASN A 96 7.76 -10.31 -3.40
C ASN A 96 8.50 -9.50 -4.49
N LYS A 97 9.83 -9.45 -4.40
CA LYS A 97 10.70 -8.74 -5.35
C LYS A 97 10.61 -9.23 -6.78
N GLU A 98 10.64 -10.55 -6.97
CA GLU A 98 10.56 -11.15 -8.31
C GLU A 98 9.20 -10.90 -8.95
N TYR A 99 8.15 -10.78 -8.13
CA TYR A 99 6.84 -10.39 -8.63
C TYR A 99 6.81 -8.94 -9.14
N GLY A 100 7.38 -8.00 -8.37
CA GLY A 100 7.56 -6.61 -8.81
C GLY A 100 8.37 -6.49 -10.11
N LYS A 101 9.43 -7.29 -10.27
CA LYS A 101 10.20 -7.36 -11.53
C LYS A 101 9.36 -7.83 -12.71
N LYS A 102 8.52 -8.86 -12.53
CA LYS A 102 7.61 -9.35 -13.56
C LYS A 102 6.60 -8.28 -13.97
N LYS A 103 6.02 -7.57 -12.99
CA LYS A 103 5.09 -6.45 -13.23
C LYS A 103 5.73 -5.30 -14.00
N ARG A 104 6.97 -4.96 -13.65
CA ARG A 104 7.76 -3.94 -14.37
C ARG A 104 7.89 -4.26 -15.86
N CYS A 105 8.10 -5.53 -16.24
CA CYS A 105 8.23 -5.93 -17.65
C CYS A 105 6.98 -5.65 -18.51
N ILE A 106 5.83 -5.37 -17.88
CA ILE A 106 4.57 -5.05 -18.56
C ILE A 106 4.50 -3.54 -18.90
N ILE A 107 5.27 -2.71 -18.20
CA ILE A 107 5.24 -1.25 -18.37
C ILE A 107 6.02 -0.87 -19.64
N ASP A 108 5.33 -0.24 -20.59
CA ASP A 108 5.95 0.44 -21.71
C ASP A 108 6.38 1.85 -21.27
N VAL A 109 7.68 2.14 -21.39
CA VAL A 109 8.28 3.42 -20.97
C VAL A 109 7.78 4.61 -21.81
N LYS A 110 7.23 4.37 -23.00
CA LYS A 110 6.81 5.40 -23.94
C LYS A 110 5.30 5.50 -24.11
N LYS A 111 4.53 4.54 -23.60
CA LYS A 111 3.09 4.46 -23.84
C LYS A 111 2.34 3.98 -22.61
N ALA A 112 1.29 4.69 -22.23
CA ALA A 112 0.40 4.28 -21.15
C ALA A 112 -0.43 3.05 -21.53
N MET A 113 -0.62 2.13 -20.58
CA MET A 113 -1.54 1.01 -20.72
C MET A 113 -2.97 1.52 -20.89
N VAL A 114 -3.66 1.00 -21.90
CA VAL A 114 -5.07 1.35 -22.19
C VAL A 114 -5.99 0.86 -21.08
N SER A 115 -5.82 -0.37 -20.63
CA SER A 115 -6.48 -0.91 -19.44
C SER A 115 -5.57 -1.91 -18.75
N CYS A 116 -5.55 -1.88 -17.42
CA CYS A 116 -4.86 -2.83 -16.56
C CYS A 116 -5.77 -3.42 -15.48
N ALA A 117 -6.96 -2.85 -15.31
CA ALA A 117 -7.93 -3.25 -14.29
C ALA A 117 -8.96 -4.22 -14.91
N PRO A 118 -9.24 -5.36 -14.27
CA PRO A 118 -10.38 -6.19 -14.66
C PRO A 118 -11.70 -5.46 -14.36
N ASP A 119 -12.76 -5.86 -15.05
CA ASP A 119 -14.10 -5.39 -14.75
C ASP A 119 -14.51 -5.81 -13.32
N GLY A 120 -15.29 -4.96 -12.65
CA GLY A 120 -15.86 -5.28 -11.34
C GLY A 120 -14.97 -4.95 -10.13
N LEU A 121 -13.84 -4.26 -10.31
CA LEU A 121 -13.11 -3.71 -9.16
C LEU A 121 -13.98 -2.73 -8.35
N PRO A 122 -13.85 -2.72 -7.00
CA PRO A 122 -14.63 -1.85 -6.15
C PRO A 122 -14.30 -0.38 -6.42
N THR A 123 -15.33 0.48 -6.36
CA THR A 123 -15.14 1.93 -6.40
C THR A 123 -14.71 2.42 -5.01
N LEU A 124 -13.58 3.11 -4.96
CA LEU A 124 -13.08 3.70 -3.71
C LEU A 124 -13.87 4.97 -3.39
N ARG A 125 -14.48 5.02 -2.20
CA ARG A 125 -15.00 6.26 -1.63
C ARG A 125 -13.88 6.94 -0.85
N GLN A 126 -13.67 8.24 -1.09
CA GLN A 126 -12.71 9.02 -0.31
C GLN A 126 -13.30 9.38 1.05
N GLY A 127 -12.46 9.36 2.07
CA GLY A 127 -12.82 9.64 3.46
C GLY A 127 -11.83 10.59 4.13
N GLY A 128 -12.27 11.25 5.22
CA GLY A 128 -11.41 12.08 6.05
C GLY A 128 -10.57 11.22 6.99
N THR A 129 -9.24 11.36 6.92
CA THR A 129 -8.29 10.61 7.74
C THR A 129 -7.29 11.57 8.36
N ALA A 130 -6.97 11.37 9.63
CA ALA A 130 -5.93 12.11 10.33
C ALA A 130 -4.68 11.23 10.48
N THR A 131 -3.51 11.80 10.22
CA THR A 131 -2.22 11.15 10.45
C THR A 131 -1.33 12.03 11.32
N MET A 132 -0.52 11.40 12.16
CA MET A 132 0.44 12.05 13.03
C MET A 132 1.73 11.25 13.06
N ALA A 133 2.87 11.92 12.96
CA ALA A 133 4.18 11.31 13.12
C ALA A 133 4.95 12.08 14.19
N THR A 134 5.58 11.35 15.11
CA THR A 134 6.38 11.91 16.21
C THR A 134 7.66 11.11 16.37
N ALA A 135 8.71 11.78 16.83
CA ALA A 135 9.97 11.17 17.23
C ALA A 135 10.53 11.89 18.45
N ASP A 136 11.27 11.19 19.30
CA ASP A 136 11.88 11.75 20.51
C ASP A 136 13.41 11.68 20.50
N ALA A 137 14.04 12.32 21.50
CA ALA A 137 15.49 12.39 21.62
C ALA A 137 16.14 11.03 22.00
N GLN A 138 15.36 10.05 22.43
CA GLN A 138 15.84 8.70 22.74
C GLN A 138 15.84 7.80 21.49
N GLY A 139 15.35 8.31 20.36
CA GLY A 139 15.28 7.57 19.10
C GLY A 139 13.99 6.78 18.92
N ASN A 140 12.99 6.96 19.79
CA ASN A 140 11.67 6.38 19.56
C ASN A 140 10.96 7.16 18.46
N ALA A 141 10.19 6.45 17.64
CA ALA A 141 9.36 7.05 16.60
C ALA A 141 7.98 6.36 16.55
N CYS A 142 6.94 7.15 16.34
CA CYS A 142 5.58 6.66 16.19
C CYS A 142 4.92 7.33 15.00
N CYS A 143 4.36 6.51 14.10
CA CYS A 143 3.48 6.94 13.02
C CYS A 143 2.08 6.39 13.30
N PHE A 144 1.13 7.29 13.50
CA PHE A 144 -0.24 6.98 13.86
C PHE A 144 -1.21 7.48 12.79
N ILE A 145 -2.24 6.69 12.51
CA ILE A 145 -3.30 7.03 11.57
C ILE A 145 -4.64 6.58 12.15
N SER A 146 -5.63 7.45 12.07
CA SER A 146 -7.00 7.18 12.54
C SER A 146 -8.03 7.78 11.59
N SER A 147 -9.15 7.09 11.43
CA SER A 147 -10.25 7.49 10.54
C SER A 147 -11.59 7.06 11.10
N LEU A 148 -12.64 7.82 10.79
CA LEU A 148 -14.04 7.48 11.03
C LEU A 148 -14.73 6.89 9.79
N GLY A 149 -14.00 6.67 8.70
CA GLY A 149 -14.53 6.19 7.42
C GLY A 149 -14.86 7.34 6.47
N THR A 150 -15.73 8.27 6.85
CA THR A 150 -16.02 9.48 6.07
C THR A 150 -15.96 10.77 6.90
N PRO A 151 -15.85 11.96 6.29
CA PRO A 151 -15.86 13.21 7.06
C PRO A 151 -17.15 13.32 7.88
N CYS A 152 -17.01 13.47 9.20
CA CYS A 152 -18.11 13.51 10.17
C CYS A 152 -18.87 12.18 10.39
N GLY A 153 -18.36 11.05 9.91
CA GLY A 153 -18.96 9.71 10.09
C GLY A 153 -19.64 9.20 8.83
#